data_AF-X0W6P2-F1
#
_entry.id   AF-X0W6P2-F1
#
_cell.length_a   1.000
_cell.length_b   1.000
_cell.length_c   1.000
_cell.angle_alpha   90.00
_cell.angle_beta   90.00
_cell.angle_gamma   90.00
#
_symmetry.space_group_name_H-M   'P 1'
#
loop_
_entity.id
_entity.type
_entity.pdbx_description
1 polymer ?
#
loop_
_entity_poly.entity_id
_entity_poly.type
_entity_poly.pdbx_seq_one_letter_code
_entity_poly.pdbx_strand_id
1 'polypeptide(L)'
;AEWLEVNADRFRAMMEKILPVGMHEVGDAEIVLGVTSDMSKEKTRQHLNREYRKWNSRVTNSDPDVQTQADQMLKFIAETRSEYIR
;
A
#
# COMPACT_ATOMS: atom_id res chain seq x y z
N ALA A 1 -4.61 18.77 -14.32
CA ALA A 1 -3.96 17.91 -13.31
C ALA A 1 -4.50 16.46 -13.35
N GLU A 2 -5.76 16.22 -13.72
CA GLU A 2 -6.42 14.90 -13.74
C GLU A 2 -5.71 13.75 -14.48
N TRP A 3 -4.96 14.03 -15.57
CA TRP A 3 -4.32 12.97 -16.36
C TRP A 3 -3.17 12.23 -15.62
N LEU A 4 -2.56 12.86 -14.61
CA LEU A 4 -1.48 12.26 -13.82
C LEU A 4 -2.02 11.33 -12.73
N GLU A 5 -3.15 11.68 -12.11
CA GLU A 5 -3.79 10.89 -11.05
C GLU A 5 -4.32 9.55 -11.57
N VAL A 6 -4.94 9.55 -12.77
CA VAL A 6 -5.41 8.32 -13.43
C VAL A 6 -4.25 7.35 -13.73
N ASN A 7 -3.04 7.86 -13.94
CA ASN A 7 -1.86 7.05 -14.18
C ASN A 7 -1.38 6.36 -12.89
N ALA A 8 -1.40 7.09 -11.77
CA ALA A 8 -0.95 6.57 -10.48
C ALA A 8 -1.84 5.42 -9.95
N ASP A 9 -3.17 5.55 -10.03
CA ASP A 9 -4.08 4.49 -9.58
C ASP A 9 -3.98 3.24 -10.46
N ARG A 10 -3.85 3.41 -11.78
CA ARG A 10 -3.66 2.29 -12.72
C ARG A 10 -2.30 1.61 -12.52
N PHE A 11 -1.26 2.39 -12.28
CA PHE A 11 0.06 1.89 -11.94
C PHE A 11 0.03 1.10 -10.63
N ARG A 12 -0.66 1.60 -9.60
CA ARG A 12 -0.82 0.90 -8.33
C ARG A 12 -1.57 -0.41 -8.48
N ALA A 13 -2.67 -0.43 -9.24
CA ALA A 13 -3.41 -1.65 -9.53
C ALA A 13 -2.58 -2.69 -10.31
N MET A 14 -1.64 -2.23 -11.13
CA MET A 14 -0.68 -3.08 -11.83
C MET A 14 0.41 -3.60 -10.88
N MET A 15 0.97 -2.74 -10.03
CA MET A 15 1.93 -3.12 -8.99
C MET A 15 1.36 -4.13 -8.00
N GLU A 16 0.09 -3.97 -7.60
CA GLU A 16 -0.62 -4.96 -6.77
C GLU A 16 -0.65 -6.36 -7.40
N LYS A 17 -0.65 -6.47 -8.73
CA LYS A 17 -0.64 -7.74 -9.45
C LYS A 17 0.76 -8.27 -9.74
N ILE A 18 1.75 -7.37 -9.84
CA ILE A 18 3.14 -7.66 -10.23
C ILE A 18 4.07 -7.77 -9.01
N LEU A 19 3.59 -7.51 -7.80
CA LEU A 19 4.35 -7.75 -6.57
C LEU A 19 4.11 -9.18 -6.01
N PRO A 20 4.61 -10.26 -6.66
CA PRO A 20 5.14 -11.40 -5.96
C PRO A 20 6.67 -11.30 -5.90
N VAL A 21 7.23 -11.45 -4.70
CA VAL A 21 8.66 -11.78 -4.42
C VAL A 21 9.67 -10.62 -4.25
N GLY A 22 9.34 -9.36 -4.54
CA GLY A 22 10.35 -8.27 -4.57
C GLY A 22 10.12 -7.06 -3.66
N MET A 23 9.44 -7.18 -2.52
CA MET A 23 9.16 -5.99 -1.67
C MET A 23 10.44 -5.31 -1.13
N HIS A 24 11.59 -5.99 -1.16
CA HIS A 24 12.88 -5.43 -0.74
C HIS A 24 13.47 -4.37 -1.69
N GLU A 25 13.01 -4.27 -2.94
CA GLU A 25 13.55 -3.28 -3.89
C GLU A 25 12.62 -2.08 -4.12
N VAL A 26 11.30 -2.25 -3.93
CA VAL A 26 10.31 -1.15 -4.04
C VAL A 26 10.07 -0.56 -2.66
N GLY A 27 11.11 0.00 -2.06
CA GLY A 27 11.10 0.54 -0.69
C GLY A 27 10.42 1.89 -0.50
N ASP A 28 9.65 2.38 -1.48
CA ASP A 28 9.05 3.71 -1.41
C ASP A 28 7.55 3.62 -1.07
N ALA A 29 7.20 4.01 0.15
CA ALA A 29 5.81 4.06 0.63
C ALA A 29 4.94 4.98 -0.24
N GLU A 30 5.52 5.98 -0.89
CA GLU A 30 4.79 6.83 -1.84
C GLU A 30 4.32 6.04 -3.06
N ILE A 31 5.15 5.11 -3.55
CA ILE A 31 4.86 4.30 -4.73
C ILE A 31 3.89 3.17 -4.39
N VAL A 32 4.18 2.45 -3.30
CA VAL A 32 3.47 1.20 -2.94
C VAL A 32 2.15 1.49 -2.23
N LEU A 33 2.13 2.43 -1.29
CA LEU A 33 0.95 2.77 -0.51
C LEU A 33 0.27 4.05 -0.99
N GLY A 34 0.92 4.89 -1.80
CA GLY A 34 0.33 6.15 -2.23
C GLY A 34 0.30 7.21 -1.14
N VAL A 35 1.14 7.08 -0.10
CA VAL A 35 1.31 8.09 0.93
C VAL A 35 2.31 9.10 0.43
N THR A 36 1.93 10.35 0.21
CA THR A 36 2.87 11.37 -0.26
C THR A 36 3.26 12.31 0.87
N SER A 37 4.47 12.87 0.80
CA SER A 37 5.03 13.80 1.80
C SER A 37 4.24 15.10 1.99
N ASP A 38 3.38 15.49 1.05
CA ASP A 38 2.47 16.64 1.16
C ASP A 38 1.18 16.33 1.92
N MET A 39 0.91 15.05 2.23
CA MET A 39 -0.25 14.67 3.04
C MET A 39 -0.09 15.10 4.49
N SER A 40 -1.13 15.73 5.05
CA SER A 40 -1.18 15.95 6.49
C SER A 40 -1.23 14.63 7.25
N LYS A 41 -0.72 14.59 8.49
CA LYS A 41 -0.77 13.39 9.35
C LYS A 41 -2.17 12.75 9.42
N GLU A 42 -3.22 13.57 9.44
CA GLU A 42 -4.60 13.08 9.43
C GLU A 42 -4.99 12.41 8.11
N LYS A 43 -4.68 13.04 6.97
CA LYS A 43 -4.92 12.45 5.64
C LYS A 43 -4.13 11.15 5.47
N THR A 44 -2.86 11.13 5.89
CA THR A 44 -2.02 9.93 5.87
C THR A 44 -2.62 8.81 6.72
N ARG A 45 -3.10 9.12 7.92
CA ARG A 45 -3.78 8.14 8.79
C ARG A 45 -5.05 7.58 8.12
N GLN A 46 -5.91 8.43 7.56
CA GLN A 46 -7.14 7.99 6.90
C GLN A 46 -6.84 7.09 5.69
N HIS A 47 -5.82 7.45 4.90
CA HIS A 47 -5.38 6.70 3.74
C HIS A 47 -4.83 5.32 4.12
N LEU A 48 -3.88 5.27 5.06
CA LEU A 48 -3.30 4.01 5.56
C LEU A 48 -4.35 3.11 6.22
N ASN A 49 -5.40 3.68 6.84
CA ASN A 49 -6.52 2.89 7.36
C ASN A 49 -7.36 2.23 6.26
N ARG A 50 -7.52 2.91 5.11
CA ARG A 50 -8.23 2.35 3.96
C ARG A 50 -7.43 1.19 3.35
N GLU A 51 -6.13 1.39 3.13
CA GLU A 51 -5.24 0.33 2.64
C GLU A 51 -5.18 -0.85 3.61
N TYR A 52 -5.11 -0.59 4.92
CA TYR A 52 -5.14 -1.63 5.93
C TYR A 52 -6.40 -2.50 5.81
N ARG A 53 -7.59 -1.89 5.73
CA ARG A 53 -8.85 -2.65 5.63
C ARG A 53 -8.89 -3.49 4.36
N LYS A 54 -8.41 -2.95 3.24
CA LYS A 54 -8.32 -3.65 1.96
C LYS A 54 -7.45 -4.91 2.08
N TRP A 55 -6.23 -4.78 2.59
CA TRP A 55 -5.31 -5.91 2.73
C TRP A 55 -5.73 -6.89 3.83
N ASN A 56 -6.28 -6.40 4.95
CA ASN A 56 -6.82 -7.23 6.02
C ASN A 56 -8.03 -8.08 5.56
N SER A 57 -8.72 -7.70 4.48
CA SER A 57 -9.78 -8.55 3.90
C SER A 57 -9.23 -9.74 3.09
N ARG A 58 -7.95 -9.70 2.70
CA ARG A 58 -7.30 -10.68 1.81
C ARG A 58 -6.50 -11.75 2.56
N VAL A 59 -6.21 -11.57 3.86
CA VAL A 59 -5.47 -12.56 4.68
C VAL A 59 -6.21 -13.89 4.85
N THR A 60 -7.52 -13.92 4.66
CA THR A 60 -8.32 -15.15 4.70
C THR A 60 -8.64 -15.70 3.30
N ASN A 61 -8.02 -15.17 2.23
CA ASN A 61 -8.23 -15.65 0.88
C ASN A 61 -7.75 -17.10 0.74
N SER A 62 -8.42 -17.95 -0.02
CA SER A 62 -8.01 -19.34 -0.22
C SER A 62 -6.68 -19.50 -0.99
N ASP A 63 -6.28 -18.50 -1.75
CA ASP A 63 -5.02 -18.47 -2.49
C ASP A 63 -3.84 -18.08 -1.57
N PRO A 64 -2.86 -18.97 -1.35
CA PRO A 64 -1.75 -18.73 -0.43
C PRO A 64 -0.82 -17.60 -0.87
N ASP A 65 -0.71 -17.31 -2.18
CA ASP A 65 0.10 -16.20 -2.67
C ASP A 65 -0.55 -14.86 -2.31
N VAL A 66 -1.89 -14.80 -2.42
CA VAL A 66 -2.68 -13.63 -2.01
C VAL A 66 -2.62 -13.41 -0.50
N GLN A 67 -2.66 -14.49 0.30
CA GLN A 67 -2.48 -14.38 1.75
C GLN A 67 -1.09 -13.81 2.09
N THR A 68 -0.04 -14.39 1.51
CA THR A 68 1.34 -13.97 1.74
C THR A 68 1.56 -12.51 1.37
N GLN A 69 1.01 -12.08 0.23
CA GLN A 69 1.05 -10.68 -0.18
C GLN A 69 0.30 -9.77 0.79
N ALA A 70 -0.87 -10.19 1.27
CA ALA A 70 -1.63 -9.43 2.25
C ALA A 70 -0.85 -9.24 3.56
N ASP A 71 -0.22 -10.29 4.07
CA ASP A 71 0.62 -10.23 5.28
C ASP A 71 1.82 -9.27 5.11
N GLN A 72 2.47 -9.31 3.94
CA GLN A 72 3.59 -8.40 3.62
C GLN A 72 3.12 -6.93 3.59
N MET A 73 1.98 -6.65 2.94
CA MET A 73 1.42 -5.30 2.89
C MET A 73 0.98 -4.78 4.25
N LEU A 74 0.43 -5.65 5.12
CA LEU A 74 0.06 -5.26 6.48
C LEU A 74 1.28 -4.87 7.33
N LYS A 75 2.41 -5.58 7.18
CA LYS A 75 3.68 -5.22 7.82
C LYS A 75 4.20 -3.87 7.33
N PHE A 76 4.22 -3.67 6.01
CA PHE A 76 4.68 -2.41 5.42
C PHE A 76 3.81 -1.22 5.85
N ILE A 77 2.49 -1.37 5.92
CA ILE A 77 1.60 -0.34 6.46
C ILE A 77 1.94 0.01 7.91
N ALA A 78 2.30 -0.97 8.75
CA ALA A 78 2.68 -0.73 10.13
C ALA A 78 4.00 0.05 10.25
N GLU A 79 4.97 -0.25 9.38
CA GLU A 79 6.24 0.47 9.26
C GLU A 79 6.00 1.92 8.82
N THR A 80 5.28 2.14 7.72
CA THR A 80 4.94 3.48 7.22
C THR A 80 4.16 4.31 8.24
N ARG A 81 3.24 3.70 9.02
CA ARG A 81 2.55 4.41 10.11
C ARG A 81 3.53 4.94 11.16
N SER A 82 4.59 4.19 11.46
CA SER A 82 5.61 4.59 12.41
C SER A 82 6.44 5.77 11.90
N GLU A 83 6.65 5.87 10.59
CA GLU A 83 7.42 6.95 9.96
C GLU A 83 6.62 8.24 9.80
N TYR A 84 5.37 8.17 9.32
CA TYR A 84 4.61 9.35 8.92
C TYR A 84 3.66 9.90 10.00
N ILE A 85 3.25 9.08 10.96
CA ILE A 85 2.23 9.46 11.94
C ILE A 85 2.84 9.76 13.31
N ARG A 86 3.93 9.07 13.68
CA ARG A 86 4.53 9.16 15.01
C ARG A 86 5.05 10.58 15.34
#